data_AF-A0A958ZZS5-F1
#
_entry.id   AF-A0A958ZZS5-F1
#
_cell.length_a   1.000
_cell.length_b   1.000
_cell.length_c   1.000
_cell.angle_alpha   90.00
_cell.angle_beta   90.00
_cell.angle_gamma   90.00
#
_symmetry.space_group_name_H-M   'P 1'
#
loop_
_entity.id
_entity.type
_entity.pdbx_description
1 polymer ?
#
loop_
_entity_poly.entity_id
_entity_poly.type
_entity_poly.pdbx_seq_one_letter_code
_entity_poly.pdbx_strand_id
1 'polypeptide(L)'
;MLNIRLSEDSEKELARYCQENGLSKTHVVKEALALYLAQKRTSKTPFEAGAGLFGKEGSGSSDRSVAYKKMLKEKLNAKHAH
;
A
#
# COMPACT_ATOMS: atom_id res chain seq x y z
N MET A 1 -24.25 11.28 14.44
CA MET A 1 -25.04 10.64 13.36
C MET A 1 -24.43 11.05 12.03
N LEU A 2 -24.23 10.08 11.14
CA LEU A 2 -23.72 10.30 9.78
C LEU A 2 -24.90 10.04 8.83
N ASN A 3 -25.32 11.07 8.10
CA ASN A 3 -26.38 10.95 7.10
C ASN A 3 -25.74 10.89 5.72
N ILE A 4 -25.90 9.75 5.05
CA ILE A 4 -25.37 9.52 3.70
C ILE A 4 -26.55 9.30 2.77
N ARG A 5 -26.54 9.96 1.61
CA ARG A 5 -27.50 9.71 0.55
C ARG A 5 -26.96 8.58 -0.32
N LEU A 6 -27.69 7.48 -0.37
CA LEU A 6 -27.43 6.37 -1.30
C LEU A 6 -28.30 6.56 -2.55
N SER A 7 -27.87 5.97 -3.66
CA SER A 7 -28.75 5.81 -4.82
C SER A 7 -29.88 4.84 -4.48
N GLU A 8 -31.02 4.97 -5.18
CA GLU A 8 -32.16 4.06 -4.96
C GLU A 8 -31.79 2.59 -5.18
N ASP A 9 -30.92 2.32 -6.16
CA ASP A 9 -30.48 0.96 -6.47
C ASP A 9 -29.65 0.36 -5.34
N SER A 10 -28.68 1.11 -4.80
CA SER A 10 -27.86 0.65 -3.68
C SER A 10 -28.66 0.49 -2.39
N GLU A 11 -29.69 1.30 -2.18
CA GLU A 11 -30.58 1.13 -1.01
C GLU A 11 -31.44 -0.14 -1.13
N LYS A 12 -31.98 -0.43 -2.32
CA LYS A 12 -32.71 -1.67 -2.59
C LYS A 12 -31.82 -2.90 -2.40
N GLU A 13 -30.60 -2.86 -2.94
CA GLU A 13 -29.63 -3.95 -2.81
C GLU A 13 -29.23 -4.18 -1.35
N LEU A 14 -28.93 -3.11 -0.61
CA LEU A 14 -28.62 -3.18 0.82
C LEU A 14 -29.79 -3.75 1.62
N ALA A 15 -31.02 -3.30 1.35
CA ALA A 15 -32.21 -3.79 2.03
C ALA A 15 -32.44 -5.28 1.77
N ARG A 16 -32.28 -5.73 0.52
CA ARG A 16 -32.37 -7.15 0.14
C ARG A 16 -31.31 -7.98 0.86
N TYR A 17 -30.06 -7.55 0.83
CA TYR A 17 -28.97 -8.24 1.52
C TYR A 17 -29.23 -8.35 3.03
N CYS A 18 -29.71 -7.28 3.66
CA CYS A 18 -30.06 -7.28 5.08
C CYS A 18 -31.20 -8.26 5.40
N GLN A 19 -32.21 -8.37 4.53
CA GLN A 19 -33.31 -9.32 4.70
C GLN A 19 -32.84 -10.77 4.55
N GLU A 20 -32.01 -11.06 3.55
CA GLU A 20 -31.49 -12.41 3.30
C GLU A 20 -30.58 -12.91 4.44
N ASN A 21 -29.81 -12.00 5.06
CA ASN A 21 -28.82 -12.36 6.10
C ASN A 21 -29.30 -12.08 7.52
N GLY A 22 -30.49 -11.53 7.72
CA GLY A 22 -31.01 -11.15 9.05
C GLY A 22 -30.18 -10.08 9.75
N LEU A 23 -29.47 -9.24 9.00
CA LEU A 23 -28.57 -8.20 9.53
C LEU A 23 -29.24 -6.82 9.49
N SER A 24 -28.83 -5.94 10.41
CA SER A 24 -29.26 -4.54 10.35
C SER A 24 -28.45 -3.75 9.31
N LYS A 25 -29.11 -2.81 8.62
CA LYS A 25 -28.44 -1.88 7.67
C LYS A 25 -27.22 -1.20 8.30
N THR A 26 -27.34 -0.77 9.56
CA THR A 26 -26.25 -0.13 10.30
C THR A 26 -25.05 -1.06 10.52
N HIS A 27 -25.29 -2.35 10.77
CA HIS A 27 -24.21 -3.32 10.94
C HIS A 27 -23.42 -3.48 9.64
N VAL A 28 -24.12 -3.73 8.53
CA VAL A 28 -23.52 -3.91 7.21
C VAL A 28 -22.71 -2.67 6.77
N VAL A 29 -23.26 -1.47 6.97
CA VAL A 29 -22.55 -0.23 6.61
C VAL A 29 -21.30 -0.02 7.47
N LYS A 30 -21.35 -0.33 8.77
CA LYS A 30 -20.17 -0.22 9.65
C LYS A 30 -19.08 -1.19 9.24
N GLU A 31 -19.44 -2.42 8.91
CA GLU A 31 -18.51 -3.44 8.46
C GLU A 31 -17.87 -3.06 7.11
N ALA A 32 -18.68 -2.66 6.14
CA ALA A 32 -18.19 -2.20 4.83
C ALA A 32 -17.21 -1.02 4.97
N LEU A 33 -17.52 -0.05 5.83
CA LEU A 33 -16.63 1.09 6.09
C LEU A 33 -15.31 0.65 6.75
N ALA A 34 -15.36 -0.29 7.70
CA ALA A 34 -14.17 -0.83 8.34
C ALA A 34 -13.27 -1.54 7.33
N LEU A 35 -13.86 -2.37 6.45
CA LEU A 35 -13.15 -3.05 5.37
C LEU A 35 -12.52 -2.06 4.38
N TYR A 36 -13.28 -1.05 3.94
CA TYR A 36 -12.79 -0.02 3.03
C TYR A 36 -11.59 0.74 3.60
N LEU A 37 -11.66 1.15 4.87
CA LEU A 37 -10.56 1.85 5.54
C LEU A 37 -9.37 0.93 5.81
N ALA A 38 -9.59 -0.34 6.15
CA ALA A 38 -8.54 -1.32 6.34
C ALA A 38 -7.78 -1.59 5.02
N GLN A 39 -8.51 -1.72 3.91
CA GLN A 39 -7.90 -1.88 2.58
C GLN A 39 -7.07 -0.65 2.22
N LYS A 40 -7.56 0.56 2.51
CA LYS A 40 -6.82 1.81 2.28
C LYS A 40 -5.56 1.92 3.15
N ARG A 41 -5.56 1.37 4.36
CA ARG A 41 -4.36 1.29 5.22
C ARG A 41 -3.37 0.23 4.74
N THR A 42 -3.88 -0.84 4.16
CA THR A 42 -3.08 -1.97 3.64
C THR A 42 -2.51 -1.70 2.26
N SER A 43 -2.91 -0.61 1.58
CA SER A 43 -2.24 -0.12 0.37
C SER A 43 -0.88 0.52 0.69
N LYS A 44 -0.02 -0.21 1.40
CA LYS A 44 1.42 0.02 1.34
C LYS A 44 1.82 -0.05 -0.13
N THR A 45 2.65 0.88 -0.57
CA THR A 45 3.20 0.76 -1.93
C THR A 45 3.93 -0.58 -2.06
N PRO A 46 4.00 -1.21 -3.25
CA PRO A 46 4.76 -2.45 -3.42
C PRO A 46 6.20 -2.36 -2.87
N PHE A 47 6.79 -1.16 -2.93
CA PHE A 47 8.06 -0.83 -2.31
C PHE A 47 8.04 -0.95 -0.77
N GLU A 48 7.06 -0.33 -0.10
CA GLU A 48 6.90 -0.41 1.37
C GLU A 48 6.55 -1.82 1.85
N ALA A 49 5.79 -2.58 1.06
CA ALA A 49 5.49 -3.98 1.35
C ALA A 49 6.75 -4.86 1.30
N GLY A 50 7.66 -4.58 0.36
CA GLY A 50 8.93 -5.27 0.20
C GLY A 50 10.09 -4.72 1.03
N ALA A 51 9.91 -3.62 1.77
CA ALA A 51 10.99 -2.91 2.47
C ALA A 51 11.82 -3.81 3.40
N GLY A 52 11.19 -4.77 4.07
CA GLY A 52 11.88 -5.74 4.95
C GLY A 52 12.58 -6.89 4.22
N LEU A 53 12.38 -7.02 2.90
CA LEU A 53 13.04 -8.01 2.04
C LEU A 53 14.22 -7.40 1.27
N PHE A 54 14.19 -6.09 1.02
CA PHE A 54 15.29 -5.36 0.41
C PHE A 54 16.43 -5.15 1.42
N GLY A 55 17.69 -5.19 0.95
CA GLY A 55 18.85 -4.84 1.78
C GLY A 55 19.38 -5.93 2.73
N LYS A 56 18.82 -7.16 2.71
CA LYS A 56 19.38 -8.33 3.44
C LYS A 56 20.85 -8.60 3.11
N GLU A 57 21.25 -8.34 1.87
CA GLU A 57 22.65 -8.39 1.38
C GLU A 57 23.09 -6.98 0.92
N GLY A 58 22.74 -5.94 1.69
CA GLY A 58 23.14 -4.57 1.40
C GLY A 58 24.60 -4.35 1.79
N SER A 59 25.41 -3.74 0.92
CA SER A 59 26.82 -3.43 1.19
C SER A 59 27.04 -2.35 2.28
N GLY A 60 26.07 -2.11 3.17
CA GLY A 60 26.10 -1.08 4.23
C GLY A 60 26.10 0.37 3.74
N SER A 61 25.98 0.63 2.43
CA SER A 61 26.08 1.97 1.86
C SER A 61 24.86 2.30 1.01
N SER A 62 24.08 3.29 1.47
CA SER A 62 22.88 3.82 0.81
C SER A 62 23.20 4.73 -0.38
N ASP A 63 24.44 5.24 -0.47
CA ASP A 63 24.79 6.35 -1.38
C ASP A 63 25.46 5.90 -2.68
N ARG A 64 25.54 4.59 -2.94
CA ARG A 64 26.17 4.05 -4.15
C ARG A 64 25.50 4.54 -5.43
N SER A 65 24.20 4.80 -5.42
CA SER A 65 23.47 5.35 -6.58
C SER A 65 23.84 6.80 -6.85
N VAL A 66 24.11 7.59 -5.79
CA VAL A 66 24.47 9.01 -5.89
C VAL A 66 25.94 9.18 -6.25
N ALA A 67 26.82 8.37 -5.66
CA ALA A 67 28.26 8.42 -5.85
C ALA A 67 28.78 7.52 -7.00
N TYR A 68 27.90 6.84 -7.74
CA TYR A 68 28.26 5.82 -8.74
C TYR A 68 29.34 6.28 -9.72
N LYS A 69 29.17 7.47 -10.31
CA LYS A 69 30.11 8.02 -11.30
C LYS A 69 31.48 8.33 -10.70
N LYS A 70 31.52 8.79 -9.44
CA LYS A 70 32.77 9.08 -8.74
C LYS A 70 33.53 7.79 -8.45
N MET A 71 32.85 6.77 -7.92
CA MET A 71 33.44 5.46 -7.65
C MET A 71 33.94 4.76 -8.92
N LEU A 72 33.20 4.85 -10.02
CA LEU A 72 33.61 4.25 -11.29
C LEU A 72 34.88 4.91 -11.83
N LYS A 73 34.96 6.25 -11.76
CA LYS A 73 36.14 7.01 -12.18
C LYS A 73 37.38 6.66 -11.36
N GLU A 74 37.24 6.54 -10.04
CA GLU A 74 38.32 6.11 -9.14
C GLU A 74 38.81 4.70 -9.47
N LYS A 75 37.91 3.74 -9.72
CA LYS A 75 38.27 2.37 -10.12
C LYS A 75 38.98 2.30 -11.47
N LEU A 76 38.53 3.07 -12.46
CA LEU A 76 39.16 3.12 -13.78
C LEU A 76 40.56 3.74 -13.69
N ASN A 77 40.71 4.85 -12.98
CA ASN A 77 42.02 5.45 -12.73
C ASN A 77 42.96 4.46 -12.03
N ALA A 78 42.51 3.75 -10.99
CA ALA A 78 43.34 2.75 -10.30
C ALA A 78 43.76 1.58 -11.21
N LYS A 79 42.92 1.18 -12.18
CA LYS A 79 43.22 0.11 -13.14
C LYS A 79 44.20 0.55 -14.24
N HIS A 80 44.19 1.82 -14.61
CA HIS A 80 44.98 2.39 -15.71
C HIS A 80 46.16 3.26 -15.25
N ALA A 81 46.42 3.34 -13.94
CA ALA A 81 47.56 4.07 -13.36
C ALA A 81 48.88 3.27 -13.41
N HIS A 82 48.98 2.26 -14.28
CA HIS A 82 50.15 1.41 -14.43
C HIS A 82 50.60 1.32 -15.89
#